data_AF-A0A922PU74-F1
#
_entry.id   AF-A0A922PU74-F1
#
_cell.length_a   1.000
_cell.length_b   1.000
_cell.length_c   1.000
_cell.angle_alpha   90.00
_cell.angle_beta   90.00
_cell.angle_gamma   90.00
#
_symmetry.space_group_name_H-M   'P 1'
#
loop_
_entity.id
_entity.type
_entity.pdbx_description
1 polymer ?
#
loop_
_entity_poly.entity_id
_entity_poly.type
_entity_poly.pdbx_seq_one_letter_code
_entity_poly.pdbx_strand_id
1 'polypeptide(L)'
;MAIFKSKWQAMDKLLWELGVVFGMLVPVLTDQLSFLTRVHWVVWFLLVVNGIYSIWIGNRVAKRQLSVLNLLVFPVLFLLAAYFFMPHFTYYFAPAYWAVSYLAWASRQQ
;
A
#
# COMPACT_ATOMS: atom_id res chain seq x y z
N MET A 1 -10.80 -27.90 -10.63
CA MET A 1 -9.59 -27.30 -10.02
C MET A 1 -8.84 -26.42 -11.03
N ALA A 2 -9.51 -25.48 -11.72
CA ALA A 2 -8.93 -24.66 -12.79
C ALA A 2 -9.22 -23.15 -12.67
N ILE A 3 -10.03 -22.74 -11.68
CA ILE A 3 -10.42 -21.33 -11.46
C ILE A 3 -9.29 -20.54 -10.79
N PHE A 4 -8.40 -21.19 -10.05
CA PHE A 4 -7.32 -20.53 -9.31
C PHE A 4 -6.15 -20.06 -10.19
N LYS A 5 -5.95 -20.65 -11.37
CA LYS A 5 -4.78 -20.35 -12.22
C LYS A 5 -4.91 -19.03 -13.00
N SER A 6 -6.15 -18.58 -13.24
CA SER A 6 -6.43 -17.36 -14.02
C SER A 6 -6.26 -16.07 -13.20
N LYS A 7 -6.52 -16.08 -11.88
CA LYS A 7 -6.33 -14.91 -11.02
C LYS A 7 -4.86 -14.60 -10.71
N TRP A 8 -3.97 -15.58 -10.83
CA TRP A 8 -2.54 -15.42 -10.54
C TRP A 8 -1.72 -14.83 -11.71
N GLN A 9 -2.22 -14.89 -12.94
CA GLN A 9 -1.57 -14.24 -14.09
C GLN A 9 -1.87 -12.73 -14.19
N ALA A 10 -2.79 -12.22 -13.36
CA ALA A 10 -3.09 -10.80 -13.20
C ALA A 10 -2.36 -10.15 -12.00
N MET A 11 -1.37 -10.84 -11.42
CA MET A 11 -0.49 -10.29 -10.40
C MET A 11 0.68 -9.61 -11.09
N ASP A 12 0.57 -8.30 -11.29
CA ASP A 12 1.69 -7.46 -11.69
C ASP A 12 2.80 -7.64 -10.65
N LYS A 13 3.88 -8.37 -10.99
CA LYS A 13 5.03 -8.61 -10.09
C LYS A 13 5.57 -7.29 -9.53
N LEU A 14 5.60 -6.25 -10.35
CA LEU A 14 5.96 -4.89 -9.97
C LEU A 14 5.08 -4.31 -8.86
N LEU A 15 3.79 -4.64 -8.81
CA LEU A 15 2.88 -4.15 -7.76
C LEU A 15 3.19 -4.80 -6.41
N TRP A 16 3.50 -6.10 -6.44
CA TRP A 16 3.84 -6.86 -5.25
C TRP A 16 5.25 -6.52 -4.77
N GLU A 17 6.23 -6.42 -5.66
CA GLU A 17 7.61 -6.02 -5.34
C GLU A 17 7.63 -4.60 -4.76
N LEU A 18 6.97 -3.62 -5.39
CA LEU A 18 6.89 -2.27 -4.84
C LEU A 18 6.07 -2.23 -3.55
N GLY A 19 5.02 -3.03 -3.43
CA GLY A 19 4.24 -3.15 -2.18
C GLY A 19 5.07 -3.70 -1.02
N VAL A 20 5.98 -4.65 -1.29
CA VAL A 20 6.93 -5.16 -0.30
C VAL A 20 8.01 -4.13 0.00
N VAL A 21 8.54 -3.42 -1.00
CA VAL A 21 9.58 -2.41 -0.82
C VAL A 21 9.05 -1.22 -0.01
N PHE A 22 7.91 -0.64 -0.40
CA PHE A 22 7.33 0.50 0.30
C PHE A 22 6.61 0.09 1.59
N GLY A 23 6.05 -1.12 1.64
CA GLY A 23 5.33 -1.63 2.80
C GLY A 23 6.23 -2.18 3.90
N MET A 24 7.41 -2.75 3.61
CA MET A 24 8.32 -3.33 4.61
C MET A 24 9.69 -2.64 4.67
N LEU A 25 10.34 -2.42 3.53
CA LEU A 25 11.72 -1.91 3.50
C LEU A 25 11.81 -0.47 4.00
N VAL A 26 10.83 0.37 3.63
CA VAL A 26 10.74 1.75 4.13
C VAL A 26 10.62 1.77 5.66
N PRO A 27 9.68 1.04 6.31
CA PRO A 27 9.62 0.88 7.77
C PRO A 27 10.94 0.43 8.43
N VAL A 28 11.64 -0.54 7.85
CA VAL A 28 12.86 -1.10 8.44
C VAL A 28 14.04 -0.13 8.35
N LEU A 29 14.14 0.65 7.26
CA LEU A 29 15.17 1.68 7.11
C LEU A 29 14.95 2.89 8.02
N THR A 30 13.74 3.08 8.56
CA THR A 30 13.43 4.17 9.50
C THR A 30 14.19 4.06 10.81
N ASP A 31 14.38 2.84 11.28
CA ASP A 31 14.94 2.56 12.60
C ASP A 31 16.46 2.83 12.65
N GLN A 32 17.12 2.84 11.48
CA GLN A 32 18.54 3.16 11.37
C GLN A 32 18.83 4.66 11.18
N LEU A 33 17.82 5.47 10.86
CA LEU A 33 17.97 6.90 10.58
C LEU A 33 17.48 7.74 11.77
N SER A 34 18.29 7.78 12.83
CA SER A 34 18.09 8.59 14.04
C SER A 34 18.02 10.11 13.80
N PHE A 35 18.31 10.56 12.58
CA PHE A 35 18.33 11.99 12.20
C PHE A 35 16.93 12.56 11.90
N LEU A 36 15.95 11.71 11.57
CA LEU A 36 14.59 12.14 11.25
C LEU A 36 13.70 12.02 12.49
N THR A 37 13.20 13.14 12.99
CA THR A 37 12.23 13.16 14.09
C THR A 37 11.02 12.28 13.73
N ARG A 38 10.48 11.55 14.71
CA ARG A 38 9.33 10.66 14.54
C ARG A 38 8.15 11.28 13.75
N VAL A 39 7.94 12.60 13.92
CA VAL A 39 6.92 13.38 13.20
C VAL A 39 7.21 13.48 11.70
N HIS A 40 8.45 13.76 11.30
CA HIS A 40 8.84 13.87 9.89
C HIS A 40 8.65 12.55 9.15
N TRP A 41 8.89 11.42 9.83
CA TRP A 41 8.64 10.09 9.29
C TRP A 41 7.16 9.83 9.00
N VAL A 42 6.29 10.20 9.93
CA VAL A 42 4.84 10.05 9.74
C VAL A 42 4.36 10.95 8.60
N VAL A 43 4.81 12.20 8.53
CA VAL A 43 4.34 13.12 7.50
C VAL A 43 4.85 12.71 6.12
N TRP A 44 6.15 12.48 5.95
CA TRP A 44 6.73 12.23 4.63
C TRP A 44 6.46 10.83 4.12
N PHE A 45 6.64 9.80 4.95
CA PHE A 45 6.52 8.43 4.44
C PHE A 45 5.11 7.87 4.61
N LEU A 46 4.51 8.04 5.80
CA LEU A 46 3.14 7.55 6.02
C LEU A 46 2.13 8.41 5.26
N LEU A 47 2.22 9.74 5.26
CA LEU A 47 1.22 10.54 4.54
C LEU A 47 1.55 10.71 3.06
N VAL A 48 2.73 11.24 2.73
CA VAL A 48 3.04 11.60 1.34
C VAL A 48 3.35 10.38 0.49
N VAL A 49 4.35 9.56 0.85
CA VAL A 49 4.76 8.41 0.01
C VAL A 49 3.65 7.37 -0.09
N ASN A 50 3.13 6.89 1.04
CA ASN A 50 2.06 5.88 1.02
C ASN A 50 0.73 6.43 0.47
N GLY A 51 0.44 7.73 0.65
CA GLY A 51 -0.71 8.37 0.01
C GLY A 51 -0.59 8.40 -1.52
N ILE A 52 0.56 8.82 -2.06
CA ILE A 52 0.83 8.81 -3.50
C ILE A 52 0.77 7.37 -4.04
N TYR A 53 1.36 6.41 -3.34
CA TYR A 53 1.34 5.00 -3.73
C TYR A 53 -0.09 4.45 -3.75
N SER A 54 -0.93 4.84 -2.78
CA SER A 54 -2.34 4.46 -2.71
C SER A 54 -3.16 5.01 -3.90
N ILE A 55 -2.91 6.24 -4.32
CA ILE A 55 -3.53 6.79 -5.53
C ILE A 55 -3.05 6.04 -6.78
N TRP A 56 -1.75 5.71 -6.84
CA TRP A 56 -1.17 5.00 -7.96
C TRP A 56 -1.69 3.55 -8.08
N ILE A 57 -1.85 2.82 -6.98
CA ILE A 57 -2.41 1.46 -7.00
C ILE A 57 -3.86 1.47 -7.46
N GLY A 58 -4.68 2.41 -6.96
CA GLY A 58 -6.07 2.61 -7.40
C GLY A 58 -6.16 2.86 -8.90
N ASN A 59 -5.33 3.79 -9.39
CA ASN A 59 -5.24 4.11 -10.81
C ASN A 59 -4.77 2.92 -11.67
N ARG A 60 -3.79 2.14 -11.21
CA ARG A 60 -3.25 1.00 -11.95
C ARG A 60 -4.25 -0.15 -12.02
N VAL A 61 -4.95 -0.43 -10.90
CA VAL A 61 -6.01 -1.43 -10.84
C VAL A 61 -7.15 -1.07 -11.78
N ALA A 62 -7.57 0.21 -11.82
CA ALA A 62 -8.61 0.68 -12.74
C ALA A 62 -8.18 0.54 -14.20
N LYS A 63 -6.97 1.02 -14.56
CA LYS A 63 -6.46 0.98 -15.93
C LYS A 63 -6.28 -0.44 -16.48
N ARG A 64 -5.91 -1.41 -15.63
CA ARG A 64 -5.66 -2.79 -16.03
C ARG A 64 -6.85 -3.72 -15.79
N GLN A 65 -8.01 -3.16 -15.42
CA GLN A 65 -9.22 -3.91 -15.02
C GLN A 65 -8.92 -5.06 -14.04
N LEU A 66 -8.00 -4.80 -13.11
CA LEU A 66 -7.63 -5.80 -12.11
C LEU A 66 -8.73 -5.93 -11.06
N SER A 67 -8.75 -7.08 -10.38
CA SER A 67 -9.72 -7.31 -9.30
C SER A 67 -9.59 -6.24 -8.21
N VAL A 68 -10.72 -5.75 -7.71
CA VAL A 68 -10.83 -4.82 -6.58
C VAL A 68 -10.06 -5.33 -5.35
N LEU A 69 -9.93 -6.66 -5.20
CA LEU A 69 -9.14 -7.28 -4.15
C LEU A 69 -7.67 -6.85 -4.15
N ASN A 70 -7.10 -6.44 -5.29
CA ASN A 70 -5.73 -5.92 -5.37
C ASN A 70 -5.57 -4.58 -4.64
N LEU A 71 -6.65 -3.85 -4.38
CA LEU A 71 -6.63 -2.62 -3.57
C LEU A 71 -6.40 -2.91 -2.09
N LEU A 72 -6.73 -4.13 -1.63
CA LEU A 72 -6.52 -4.56 -0.25
C LEU A 72 -5.08 -5.02 0.02
N VAL A 73 -4.32 -5.35 -1.02
CA VAL A 73 -2.94 -5.86 -0.87
C VAL A 73 -2.05 -4.85 -0.15
N PHE A 74 -2.07 -3.59 -0.59
CA PHE A 74 -1.24 -2.54 0.01
C PHE A 74 -1.63 -2.21 1.46
N PRO A 75 -2.90 -1.92 1.79
CA PRO A 75 -3.36 -1.72 3.17
C PRO A 75 -3.02 -2.87 4.11
N VAL A 76 -3.18 -4.11 3.65
CA VAL A 76 -2.91 -5.32 4.47
C VAL A 76 -1.41 -5.49 4.70
N LEU A 77 -0.58 -5.33 3.67
CA LEU A 77 0.87 -5.39 3.81
C LEU A 77 1.40 -4.27 4.72
N PHE A 78 0.85 -3.06 4.57
CA PHE A 78 1.16 -1.94 5.46
C PHE A 78 0.76 -2.24 6.90
N LEU A 79 -0.44 -2.77 7.13
CA LEU A 79 -0.90 -3.11 8.48
C LEU A 79 -0.03 -4.19 9.13
N LEU A 80 0.38 -5.21 8.36
CA LEU A 80 1.32 -6.23 8.83
C LEU A 80 2.67 -5.62 9.23
N ALA A 81 3.26 -4.79 8.37
CA ALA A 81 4.52 -4.14 8.69
C ALA A 81 4.38 -3.17 9.88
N ALA A 82 3.29 -2.42 9.93
CA ALA A 82 3.00 -1.53 11.04
C ALA A 82 2.87 -2.32 12.35
N TYR A 83 2.22 -3.48 12.34
CA TYR A 83 2.04 -4.33 13.51
C TYR A 83 3.37 -4.81 14.12
N PHE A 84 4.37 -5.11 13.28
CA PHE A 84 5.68 -5.58 13.75
C PHE A 84 6.67 -4.45 14.06
N PHE A 85 6.63 -3.34 13.32
CA PHE A 85 7.70 -2.33 13.32
C PHE A 85 7.26 -0.93 13.75
N MET A 86 5.96 -0.63 13.81
CA MET A 86 5.48 0.73 14.08
C MET A 86 4.60 0.84 15.34
N PRO A 87 4.46 2.06 15.90
CA PRO A 87 3.59 2.30 17.04
C PRO A 87 2.11 2.15 16.67
N HIS A 88 1.27 1.78 17.65
CA HIS A 88 -0.13 1.44 17.45
C HIS A 88 -0.98 2.52 16.76
N PHE A 89 -0.62 3.81 16.91
CA PHE A 89 -1.34 4.90 16.23
C PHE A 89 -1.22 4.85 14.70
N THR A 90 -0.21 4.14 14.16
CA THR A 90 -0.01 4.03 12.71
C THR A 90 -1.02 3.10 12.05
N TYR A 91 -1.72 2.26 12.82
CA TYR A 91 -2.69 1.30 12.28
C TYR A 91 -3.90 1.99 11.64
N TYR A 92 -4.24 3.20 12.10
CA TYR A 92 -5.32 4.00 11.53
C TYR A 92 -5.05 4.44 10.08
N PHE A 93 -3.79 4.42 9.63
CA PHE A 93 -3.48 4.73 8.23
C PHE A 93 -3.85 3.60 7.26
N ALA A 94 -3.92 2.34 7.71
CA ALA A 94 -4.30 1.23 6.85
C ALA A 94 -5.70 1.41 6.21
N PRO A 95 -6.79 1.66 6.97
CA PRO A 95 -8.09 1.94 6.36
C PRO A 95 -8.10 3.24 5.56
N ALA A 96 -7.29 4.25 5.93
CA ALA A 96 -7.16 5.49 5.15
C ALA A 96 -6.55 5.22 3.76
N TYR A 97 -5.48 4.43 3.67
CA TYR A 97 -4.89 4.03 2.39
C TYR A 97 -5.86 3.19 1.58
N TRP A 98 -6.64 2.32 2.21
CA TRP A 98 -7.65 1.57 1.49
C TRP A 98 -8.70 2.51 0.89
N ALA A 99 -9.24 3.45 1.67
CA ALA A 99 -10.21 4.44 1.21
C ALA A 99 -9.68 5.28 0.04
N VAL A 100 -8.43 5.77 0.13
CA VAL A 100 -7.80 6.56 -0.93
C VAL A 100 -7.63 5.72 -2.21
N SER A 101 -7.15 4.48 -2.09
CA SER A 101 -6.98 3.60 -3.25
C SER A 101 -8.30 3.24 -3.91
N TYR A 102 -9.35 3.05 -3.10
CA TYR A 102 -10.70 2.78 -3.56
C TYR A 102 -11.30 3.99 -4.27
N LEU A 103 -11.16 5.19 -3.71
CA LEU A 103 -11.59 6.45 -4.35
C LEU A 103 -10.89 6.67 -5.69
N ALA A 104 -9.57 6.46 -5.75
CA ALA A 104 -8.79 6.58 -6.98
C ALA A 104 -9.22 5.55 -8.05
N TRP A 105 -9.61 4.35 -7.64
CA TRP A 105 -10.18 3.35 -8.54
C TRP A 105 -11.60 3.71 -9.01
N ALA A 106 -12.49 4.08 -8.08
CA ALA A 106 -13.90 4.38 -8.36
C ALA A 106 -14.06 5.61 -9.26
N SER A 107 -13.26 6.66 -9.05
CA SER A 107 -13.24 7.86 -9.88
C SER A 107 -12.85 7.63 -11.34
N ARG A 108 -12.23 6.49 -11.66
CA ARG A 108 -11.85 6.10 -13.03
C ARG A 108 -12.75 5.07 -13.68
N GLN A 109 -13.82 4.67 -12.99
CA GLN A 109 -14.81 3.73 -13.50
C GLN A 109 -16.04 4.40 -14.12
N GLN A 110 -16.04 5.73 -14.15
CA GLN A 110 -16.97 6.57 -14.92
C GLN A 110 -16.53 6.63 -16.37
#